data_AF-A0A5D2XQT6-F1
#
_entry.id   AF-A0A5D2XQT6-F1
#
_cell.length_a   1.000
_cell.length_b   1.000
_cell.length_c   1.000
_cell.angle_alpha   90.00
_cell.angle_beta   90.00
_cell.angle_gamma   90.00
#
_symmetry.space_group_name_H-M   'P 1'
#
loop_
_entity.id
_entity.type
_entity.pdbx_description
1 polymer ?
#
loop_
_entity_poly.entity_id
_entity_poly.type
_entity_poly.pdbx_seq_one_letter_code
_entity_poly.pdbx_strand_id
1 'polypeptide(L)'
;MEKTNYEVELKNERRRVCSLLYEIDRRKQQLFEMERKYNNTTATLQGLVDGLVAKINSKDSCLWDWELRYNETVRQLKGENAALRRVFAEENRKDKAENFKLRCELRRRTKELEDYKSRNDNNMERRSLLNEIEAQKENVPCRDLVELEKTTSEQIAALKEQLEETSEALKDMESRYSCLTMKQILTNRELQDARKESISGLNDVLTSRTTLVVKRMGEINQKAFEVASSGKFPNEDWQETCAKLCSLWQQNVQDPKWHPFKMINIRGNLQCRK
;
A
#
# COMPACT_ATOMS: atom_id res chain seq x y z
N MET A 1 -67.49 57.06 -75.50
CA MET A 1 -67.06 57.07 -74.09
C MET A 1 -66.43 55.75 -73.64
N GLU A 2 -66.76 54.61 -74.26
CA GLU A 2 -66.18 53.29 -73.88
C GLU A 2 -64.70 53.10 -74.25
N LYS A 3 -64.25 53.55 -75.44
CA LYS A 3 -62.84 53.42 -75.87
C LYS A 3 -61.84 54.13 -74.95
N THR A 4 -62.21 55.30 -74.44
CA THR A 4 -61.38 56.09 -73.51
C THR A 4 -61.30 55.47 -72.12
N ASN A 5 -62.32 54.72 -71.69
CA ASN A 5 -62.29 54.00 -70.42
C ASN A 5 -61.35 52.78 -70.48
N TYR A 6 -61.40 52.04 -71.60
CA TYR A 6 -60.54 50.88 -71.85
C TYR A 6 -59.04 51.23 -71.86
N GLU A 7 -58.65 52.36 -72.47
CA GLU A 7 -57.24 52.80 -72.48
C GLU A 7 -56.70 53.17 -71.09
N VAL A 8 -57.55 53.75 -70.23
CA VAL A 8 -57.20 54.09 -68.84
C VAL A 8 -57.07 52.82 -68.00
N GLU A 9 -57.97 51.85 -68.18
CA GLU A 9 -57.90 50.53 -67.53
C GLU A 9 -56.61 49.80 -67.92
N LEU A 10 -56.29 49.72 -69.22
CA LEU A 10 -55.07 49.10 -69.73
C LEU A 10 -53.80 49.76 -69.17
N LYS A 11 -53.79 51.09 -69.02
CA LYS A 11 -52.67 51.84 -68.43
C LYS A 11 -52.51 51.53 -66.94
N ASN A 12 -53.61 51.38 -66.20
CA ASN A 12 -53.58 51.01 -64.78
C ASN A 12 -53.13 49.57 -64.58
N GLU A 13 -53.56 48.63 -65.44
CA GLU A 13 -53.08 47.25 -65.45
C GLU A 13 -51.58 47.17 -65.72
N ARG A 14 -51.08 47.89 -66.74
CA ARG A 14 -49.63 47.95 -67.03
C ARG A 14 -48.82 48.45 -65.84
N ARG A 15 -49.29 49.49 -65.13
CA ARG A 15 -48.63 49.98 -63.89
C ARG A 15 -48.60 48.91 -62.80
N ARG A 16 -49.71 48.19 -62.60
CA ARG A 16 -49.78 47.08 -61.62
C ARG A 16 -48.81 45.96 -61.99
N VAL A 17 -48.76 45.57 -63.26
CA VAL A 17 -47.80 44.57 -63.77
C VAL A 17 -46.36 45.03 -63.54
N CYS A 18 -46.02 46.29 -63.85
CA CYS A 18 -44.68 46.82 -63.58
C CYS A 18 -44.32 46.81 -62.09
N SER A 19 -45.27 47.15 -61.20
CA SER A 19 -45.05 47.08 -59.75
C SER A 19 -44.82 45.65 -59.28
N LEU A 20 -45.62 44.69 -59.77
CA LEU A 20 -45.48 43.28 -59.43
C LEU A 20 -44.16 42.69 -59.97
N LEU A 21 -43.74 43.07 -61.17
CA LEU A 21 -42.44 42.67 -61.73
C LEU A 21 -41.29 43.17 -60.87
N TYR A 22 -41.32 44.45 -60.47
CA TYR A 22 -40.32 45.01 -59.55
C TYR A 22 -40.27 44.25 -58.21
N GLU A 23 -41.43 43.92 -57.63
CA GLU A 23 -41.49 43.14 -56.39
C GLU A 23 -40.95 41.71 -56.57
N ILE A 24 -41.27 41.05 -57.68
CA ILE A 24 -40.75 39.72 -58.00
C ILE A 24 -39.23 39.77 -58.10
N ASP A 25 -38.67 40.73 -58.82
CA ASP A 25 -37.23 40.84 -59.00
C ASP A 25 -36.52 41.18 -57.69
N ARG A 26 -37.10 42.07 -56.88
CA ARG A 26 -36.61 42.35 -55.52
C ARG A 26 -36.60 41.09 -54.64
N ARG A 27 -37.67 40.30 -54.64
CA ARG A 27 -37.75 39.05 -53.87
C ARG A 27 -36.78 38.00 -54.37
N LYS A 28 -36.59 37.87 -55.69
CA LYS A 28 -35.58 36.97 -56.28
C LYS A 28 -34.17 37.33 -55.81
N GLN A 29 -33.83 38.62 -55.82
CA GLN A 29 -32.53 39.08 -55.32
C GLN A 29 -32.35 38.77 -53.82
N GLN A 30 -33.37 38.99 -53.01
CA GLN A 30 -33.33 38.63 -51.58
C GLN A 30 -33.15 37.13 -51.36
N LEU A 31 -33.84 36.28 -52.12
CA LEU A 31 -33.67 34.82 -52.06
C LEU A 31 -32.24 34.41 -52.41
N PHE A 32 -31.68 34.99 -53.48
CA PHE A 32 -30.29 34.73 -53.88
C PHE A 32 -29.28 35.12 -52.79
N GLU A 33 -29.46 36.28 -52.15
CA GLU A 33 -28.60 36.70 -51.04
C GLU A 33 -28.72 35.77 -49.82
N MET A 34 -29.93 35.31 -49.50
CA MET A 34 -30.17 34.36 -48.41
C MET A 34 -29.53 33.00 -48.70
N GLU A 35 -29.68 32.49 -49.92
CA GLU A 35 -29.05 31.24 -50.37
C GLU A 35 -27.52 31.33 -50.30
N ARG A 36 -26.94 32.45 -50.77
CA ARG A 36 -25.49 32.68 -50.67
C ARG A 36 -25.02 32.70 -49.22
N LYS A 37 -25.74 33.37 -48.32
CA LYS A 37 -25.42 33.40 -46.88
C LYS A 37 -25.48 32.00 -46.29
N TYR A 38 -26.54 31.24 -46.58
CA TYR A 38 -26.71 29.87 -46.13
C TYR A 38 -25.56 28.95 -46.59
N ASN A 39 -25.19 29.03 -47.87
CA ASN A 39 -24.09 28.24 -48.43
C ASN A 39 -22.75 28.60 -47.79
N ASN A 40 -22.49 29.89 -47.57
CA ASN A 40 -21.29 30.35 -46.87
C ASN A 40 -21.24 29.82 -45.44
N THR A 41 -22.34 29.93 -44.68
CA THR A 41 -22.40 29.41 -43.31
C THR A 41 -22.21 27.91 -43.27
N THR A 42 -22.81 27.17 -44.20
CA THR A 42 -22.68 25.72 -44.30
C THR A 42 -21.23 25.33 -44.57
N ALA A 43 -20.54 26.01 -45.50
CA ALA A 43 -19.12 25.77 -45.79
C ALA A 43 -18.23 26.06 -44.56
N THR A 44 -18.49 27.15 -43.83
CA THR A 44 -17.73 27.45 -42.61
C THR A 44 -17.92 26.40 -41.51
N LEU A 45 -19.16 25.93 -41.33
CA LEU A 45 -19.47 24.87 -40.35
C LEU A 45 -18.80 23.55 -40.76
N GLN A 46 -18.84 23.20 -42.05
CA GLN A 46 -18.19 21.99 -42.55
C GLN A 46 -16.67 22.02 -42.27
N GLY A 47 -16.00 23.14 -42.55
CA GLY A 47 -14.57 23.28 -42.26
C GLY A 47 -14.23 23.17 -40.76
N LEU A 48 -15.11 23.68 -39.88
CA LEU A 48 -14.95 23.52 -38.43
C LEU A 48 -15.12 22.06 -38.01
N VAL A 49 -16.13 21.36 -38.55
CA VAL A 49 -16.35 19.93 -38.29
C VAL A 49 -15.17 19.11 -38.77
N ASP A 50 -14.68 19.31 -39.99
CA ASP A 50 -13.53 18.59 -40.54
C ASP A 50 -12.27 18.82 -39.70
N GLY A 51 -12.04 20.05 -39.24
CA GLY A 51 -10.93 20.38 -38.35
C GLY A 51 -11.03 19.69 -36.99
N LEU A 52 -12.23 19.61 -36.41
CA LEU A 52 -12.47 18.89 -35.16
C LEU A 52 -12.26 17.38 -35.34
N VAL A 53 -12.78 16.80 -36.43
CA VAL A 53 -12.60 15.38 -36.76
C VAL A 53 -11.13 15.04 -36.93
N ALA A 54 -10.36 15.86 -37.67
CA ALA A 54 -8.92 15.65 -37.82
C ALA A 54 -8.19 15.68 -36.47
N LYS A 55 -8.59 16.60 -35.57
CA LYS A 55 -8.01 16.69 -34.22
C LYS A 55 -8.36 15.51 -33.33
N ILE A 56 -9.58 14.98 -33.43
CA ILE A 56 -10.00 13.76 -32.74
C ILE A 56 -9.18 12.57 -33.26
N ASN A 57 -9.13 12.37 -34.57
CA ASN A 57 -8.37 11.28 -35.18
C ASN A 57 -6.87 11.32 -34.82
N SER A 58 -6.27 12.52 -34.78
CA SER A 58 -4.89 12.70 -34.33
C SER A 58 -4.70 12.29 -32.87
N LYS A 59 -5.63 12.64 -31.98
CA LYS A 59 -5.57 12.24 -30.56
C LYS A 59 -5.77 10.74 -30.38
N ASP A 60 -6.70 10.14 -31.11
CA ASP A 60 -6.96 8.70 -31.05
C ASP A 60 -5.74 7.91 -31.51
N SER A 61 -5.09 8.35 -32.59
CA SER A 61 -3.82 7.76 -33.07
C SER A 61 -2.71 7.84 -32.02
N CYS A 62 -2.54 9.01 -31.38
CA CYS A 62 -1.57 9.15 -30.29
C CYS A 62 -1.91 8.25 -29.08
N LEU A 63 -3.18 8.13 -28.71
CA LEU A 63 -3.63 7.29 -27.60
C LEU A 63 -3.31 5.81 -27.85
N TRP A 64 -3.57 5.33 -29.07
CA TRP A 64 -3.23 3.98 -29.51
C TRP A 64 -1.73 3.69 -29.42
N ASP A 65 -0.88 4.62 -29.85
CA ASP A 65 0.59 4.49 -29.76
C ASP A 65 1.07 4.42 -28.30
N TRP A 66 0.49 5.23 -27.42
CA TRP A 66 0.73 5.14 -25.98
C TRP A 66 0.30 3.81 -25.37
N GLU A 67 -0.89 3.34 -25.71
CA GLU A 67 -1.41 2.05 -25.25
C GLU A 67 -0.54 0.89 -25.72
N LEU A 68 -0.07 0.91 -26.97
CA LEU A 68 0.85 -0.09 -27.51
C LEU A 68 2.18 -0.11 -26.73
N ARG A 69 2.79 1.05 -26.50
CA ARG A 69 4.03 1.17 -25.72
C ARG A 69 3.84 0.66 -24.29
N TYR A 70 2.75 1.06 -23.64
CA TYR A 70 2.42 0.60 -22.30
C TYR A 70 2.30 -0.93 -22.25
N ASN A 71 1.52 -1.52 -23.15
CA ASN A 71 1.34 -2.97 -23.21
C ASN A 71 2.64 -3.73 -23.48
N GLU A 72 3.54 -3.19 -24.31
CA GLU A 72 4.87 -3.75 -24.53
C GLU A 72 5.70 -3.76 -23.25
N THR A 73 5.80 -2.63 -22.56
CA THR A 73 6.57 -2.52 -21.30
C THR A 73 6.02 -3.45 -20.22
N VAL A 74 4.70 -3.56 -20.10
CA VAL A 74 4.05 -4.50 -19.17
C VAL A 74 4.40 -5.95 -19.51
N ARG A 75 4.44 -6.31 -20.80
CA ARG A 75 4.83 -7.66 -21.24
C ARG A 75 6.29 -7.97 -20.91
N GLN A 76 7.19 -7.02 -21.14
CA GLN A 76 8.61 -7.13 -20.79
C GLN A 76 8.80 -7.32 -19.28
N LEU A 77 8.21 -6.46 -18.46
CA LEU A 77 8.29 -6.56 -16.99
C LEU A 77 7.69 -7.86 -16.46
N LYS A 78 6.62 -8.38 -17.08
CA LYS A 78 6.07 -9.71 -16.74
C LYS A 78 7.07 -10.83 -17.06
N GLY A 79 7.74 -10.75 -18.21
CA GLY A 79 8.79 -11.68 -18.62
C GLY A 79 9.98 -11.67 -17.66
N GLU A 80 10.49 -10.49 -17.33
CA GLU A 80 11.60 -10.30 -16.38
C GLU A 80 11.26 -10.83 -14.99
N ASN A 81 10.06 -10.52 -14.46
CA ASN A 81 9.58 -11.04 -13.19
C ASN A 81 9.48 -12.57 -13.19
N ALA A 82 9.04 -13.17 -14.29
CA ALA A 82 8.98 -14.63 -14.41
C ALA A 82 10.39 -15.26 -14.47
N ALA A 83 11.37 -14.59 -15.10
CA ALA A 83 12.76 -15.02 -15.09
C ALA A 83 13.37 -14.94 -13.69
N LEU A 84 13.20 -13.81 -12.99
CA LEU A 84 13.69 -13.62 -11.62
C LEU A 84 13.10 -14.65 -10.65
N ARG A 85 11.79 -14.93 -10.74
CA ARG A 85 11.14 -15.96 -9.93
C ARG A 85 11.74 -17.36 -10.16
N ARG A 86 12.10 -17.69 -11.41
CA ARG A 86 12.76 -18.97 -11.72
C ARG A 86 14.17 -19.04 -11.13
N VAL A 87 14.97 -17.99 -11.26
CA VAL A 87 16.32 -17.93 -10.68
C VAL A 87 16.26 -18.04 -9.16
N PHE A 88 15.38 -17.29 -8.51
CA PHE A 88 15.20 -17.35 -7.06
C PHE A 88 14.72 -18.73 -6.59
N ALA A 89 13.80 -19.37 -7.33
CA ALA A 89 13.34 -20.71 -7.00
C ALA A 89 14.47 -21.76 -7.12
N GLU A 90 15.35 -21.61 -8.11
CA GLU A 90 16.49 -22.51 -8.32
C GLU A 90 17.55 -22.34 -7.22
N GLU A 91 17.85 -21.10 -6.83
CA GLU A 91 18.80 -20.86 -5.73
C GLU A 91 18.28 -21.41 -4.40
N ASN A 92 17.00 -21.20 -4.09
CA ASN A 92 16.38 -21.81 -2.92
C ASN A 92 16.41 -23.36 -2.94
N ARG A 93 16.36 -23.99 -4.12
CA ARG A 93 16.50 -25.45 -4.23
C ARG A 93 17.92 -25.89 -3.91
N LYS A 94 18.93 -25.17 -4.39
CA LYS A 94 20.34 -25.44 -4.07
C LYS A 94 20.62 -25.26 -2.59
N ASP A 95 20.19 -24.14 -2.00
CA ASP A 95 20.35 -23.87 -0.58
C ASP A 95 19.70 -24.95 0.29
N LYS A 96 18.50 -25.42 -0.11
CA LYS A 96 17.83 -26.54 0.57
C LYS A 96 18.61 -27.84 0.46
N ALA A 97 19.16 -28.13 -0.71
CA ALA A 97 19.97 -29.34 -0.93
C ALA A 97 21.26 -29.31 -0.12
N GLU A 98 21.94 -28.16 -0.05
CA GLU A 98 23.15 -27.98 0.74
C GLU A 98 22.86 -28.05 2.25
N ASN A 99 21.81 -27.36 2.72
CA ASN A 99 21.36 -27.49 4.11
C ASN A 99 21.01 -28.92 4.48
N PHE A 100 20.36 -29.67 3.57
CA PHE A 100 20.07 -31.08 3.80
C PHE A 100 21.34 -31.92 3.96
N LYS A 101 22.35 -31.70 3.09
CA LYS A 101 23.66 -32.38 3.21
C LYS A 101 24.35 -32.06 4.54
N LEU A 102 24.44 -30.79 4.92
CA LEU A 102 25.03 -30.36 6.18
C LEU A 102 24.32 -30.97 7.39
N ARG A 103 22.98 -31.05 7.36
CA ARG A 103 22.19 -31.71 8.42
C ARG A 103 22.49 -33.22 8.52
N CYS A 104 22.66 -33.90 7.39
CA CYS A 104 23.04 -35.31 7.37
C CYS A 104 24.45 -35.53 7.94
N GLU A 105 25.42 -34.68 7.57
CA GLU A 105 26.79 -34.75 8.09
C GLU A 105 26.85 -34.45 9.59
N LEU A 106 26.14 -33.42 10.06
CA LEU A 106 26.03 -33.10 11.48
C LEU A 106 25.46 -34.29 12.25
N ARG A 107 24.36 -34.88 11.78
CA ARG A 107 23.76 -36.08 12.40
C ARG A 107 24.76 -37.24 12.48
N ARG A 108 25.55 -37.45 11.43
CA ARG A 108 26.58 -38.50 11.39
C ARG A 108 27.67 -38.26 12.46
N ARG A 109 28.20 -37.03 12.53
CA ARG A 109 29.21 -36.65 13.54
C ARG A 109 28.69 -36.71 14.97
N THR A 110 27.43 -36.31 15.20
CA THR A 110 26.80 -36.42 16.52
C THR A 110 26.77 -37.89 16.97
N LYS A 111 26.39 -38.80 16.08
CA LYS A 111 26.38 -40.23 16.38
C LYS A 111 27.77 -40.79 16.69
N GLU A 112 28.79 -40.40 15.91
CA GLU A 112 30.18 -40.79 16.19
C GLU A 112 30.69 -40.30 17.55
N LEU A 113 30.35 -39.06 17.92
CA LEU A 113 30.69 -38.49 19.23
C LEU A 113 30.00 -39.23 20.37
N GLU A 114 28.75 -39.63 20.17
CA GLU A 114 27.95 -40.36 21.15
C GLU A 114 28.47 -41.80 21.34
N ASP A 115 28.84 -42.47 20.25
CA ASP A 115 29.52 -43.78 20.27
C ASP A 115 30.89 -43.68 20.97
N TYR A 116 31.67 -42.62 20.70
CA TYR A 116 32.95 -42.38 21.36
C TYR A 116 32.80 -42.14 22.86
N LYS A 117 31.85 -41.28 23.28
CA LYS A 117 31.53 -41.05 24.70
C LYS A 117 31.13 -42.35 25.39
N SER A 118 30.20 -43.09 24.82
CA SER A 118 29.74 -44.39 25.35
C SER A 118 30.91 -45.37 25.52
N ARG A 119 31.83 -45.43 24.55
CA ARG A 119 33.01 -46.31 24.62
C ARG A 119 34.01 -45.87 25.69
N ASN A 120 34.17 -44.56 25.87
CA ASN A 120 35.03 -43.99 26.91
C ASN A 120 34.46 -44.22 28.31
N ASP A 121 33.15 -44.02 28.51
CA ASP A 121 32.45 -44.24 29.77
C ASP A 121 32.55 -45.72 30.20
N ASN A 122 32.28 -46.65 29.26
CA ASN A 122 32.49 -48.09 29.48
C ASN A 122 33.95 -48.44 29.86
N ASN A 123 34.94 -47.72 29.32
CA ASN A 123 36.35 -47.94 29.63
C ASN A 123 36.72 -47.38 31.02
N MET A 124 36.15 -46.23 31.39
CA MET A 124 36.27 -45.68 32.75
C MET A 124 35.63 -46.61 33.78
N GLU A 125 34.43 -47.14 33.51
CA GLU A 125 33.80 -48.16 34.36
C GLU A 125 34.67 -49.41 34.48
N ARG A 126 35.22 -49.92 33.37
CA ARG A 126 36.14 -51.07 33.40
C ARG A 126 37.39 -50.81 34.25
N ARG A 127 37.98 -49.62 34.14
CA ARG A 127 39.14 -49.21 34.96
C ARG A 127 38.76 -49.06 36.43
N SER A 128 37.59 -48.48 36.71
CA SER A 128 37.06 -48.39 38.07
C SER A 128 36.93 -49.78 38.67
N LEU A 129 36.25 -50.70 37.99
CA LEU A 129 36.08 -52.09 38.44
C LEU A 129 37.43 -52.82 38.60
N LEU A 130 38.42 -52.59 37.73
CA LEU A 130 39.76 -53.16 37.87
C LEU A 130 40.49 -52.66 39.12
N ASN A 131 40.47 -51.35 39.36
CA ASN A 131 41.05 -50.74 40.55
C ASN A 131 40.30 -51.18 41.82
N GLU A 132 38.99 -51.38 41.73
CA GLU A 132 38.13 -51.82 42.82
C GLU A 132 38.35 -53.31 43.15
N ILE A 133 38.62 -54.17 42.16
CA ILE A 133 39.08 -55.55 42.38
C ILE A 133 40.49 -55.59 43.01
N GLU A 134 41.37 -54.68 42.61
CA GLU A 134 42.72 -54.54 43.18
C GLU A 134 42.67 -54.03 44.64
N ALA A 135 41.75 -53.11 44.94
CA ALA A 135 41.47 -52.61 46.29
C ALA A 135 40.71 -53.63 47.18
N GLN A 136 39.77 -54.40 46.61
CA GLN A 136 39.05 -55.48 47.31
C GLN A 136 39.93 -56.70 47.62
N LYS A 137 41.11 -56.80 47.01
CA LYS A 137 42.13 -57.80 47.36
C LYS A 137 42.85 -57.48 48.68
N GLU A 138 42.74 -56.25 49.17
CA GLU A 138 43.46 -55.77 50.36
C GLU A 138 42.54 -55.36 51.52
N ASN A 139 41.23 -55.23 51.34
CA ASN A 139 40.31 -55.08 52.47
C ASN A 139 38.84 -55.35 52.10
N VAL A 140 38.23 -56.28 52.84
CA VAL A 140 36.78 -56.41 53.05
C VAL A 140 36.64 -56.83 54.51
N PRO A 141 35.72 -56.28 55.34
CA PRO A 141 34.38 -55.79 54.99
C PRO A 141 33.96 -54.44 55.62
N CYS A 142 32.98 -53.75 55.02
CA CYS A 142 31.92 -53.08 55.79
C CYS A 142 30.65 -52.86 54.96
N ARG A 143 29.50 -53.05 55.62
CA ARG A 143 28.19 -53.39 55.04
C ARG A 143 27.23 -52.19 54.95
N ASP A 144 27.70 -50.97 55.24
CA ASP A 144 26.84 -49.81 55.49
C ASP A 144 26.78 -48.76 54.34
N LEU A 145 27.51 -48.96 53.23
CA LEU A 145 27.56 -48.01 52.08
C LEU A 145 26.38 -48.14 51.09
N VAL A 146 25.73 -49.32 51.02
CA VAL A 146 24.73 -49.65 49.98
C VAL A 146 23.41 -48.89 50.17
N GLU A 147 23.04 -48.52 51.40
CA GLU A 147 21.81 -47.75 51.67
C GLU A 147 21.95 -46.26 51.30
N LEU A 148 23.13 -45.68 51.50
CA LEU A 148 23.39 -44.27 51.16
C LEU A 148 23.50 -44.05 49.63
N GLU A 149 24.05 -45.02 48.92
CA GLU A 149 24.21 -44.94 47.46
C GLU A 149 22.86 -45.10 46.72
N LYS A 150 21.95 -45.95 47.23
CA LYS A 150 20.59 -46.07 46.69
C LYS A 150 19.78 -44.79 46.88
N THR A 151 19.81 -44.20 48.09
CA THR A 151 19.06 -42.98 48.38
C THR A 151 19.56 -41.76 47.59
N THR A 152 20.88 -41.65 47.37
CA THR A 152 21.44 -40.57 46.52
C THR A 152 21.16 -40.78 45.04
N SER A 153 21.19 -42.03 44.55
CA SER A 153 20.82 -42.37 43.17
C SER A 153 19.33 -42.07 42.86
N GLU A 154 18.43 -42.42 43.78
CA GLU A 154 17.00 -42.14 43.68
C GLU A 154 16.71 -40.62 43.67
N GLN A 155 17.40 -39.84 44.51
CA GLN A 155 17.28 -38.37 44.50
C GLN A 155 17.81 -37.74 43.22
N ILE A 156 18.91 -38.25 42.66
CA ILE A 156 19.45 -37.78 41.37
C ILE A 156 18.49 -38.11 40.22
N ALA A 157 17.87 -39.28 40.23
CA ALA A 157 16.87 -39.66 39.24
C ALA A 157 15.64 -38.74 39.31
N ALA A 158 15.12 -38.49 40.51
CA ALA A 158 13.98 -37.59 40.72
C ALA A 158 14.28 -36.15 40.27
N LEU A 159 15.48 -35.62 40.55
CA LEU A 159 15.89 -34.29 40.09
C LEU A 159 16.05 -34.21 38.57
N LYS A 160 16.53 -35.28 37.92
CA LYS A 160 16.61 -35.34 36.45
C LYS A 160 15.23 -35.35 35.81
N GLU A 161 14.29 -36.10 36.38
CA GLU A 161 12.91 -36.16 35.89
C GLU A 161 12.22 -34.80 36.02
N GLN A 162 12.36 -34.11 37.17
CA GLN A 162 11.86 -32.73 37.32
C GLN A 162 12.53 -31.74 36.37
N LEU A 163 13.82 -31.90 36.08
CA LEU A 163 14.53 -31.04 35.13
C LEU A 163 14.03 -31.25 33.69
N GLU A 164 13.75 -32.49 33.30
CA GLU A 164 13.19 -32.81 31.98
C GLU A 164 11.76 -32.25 31.86
N GLU A 165 10.91 -32.48 32.86
CA GLU A 165 9.52 -32.00 32.87
C GLU A 165 9.45 -30.46 32.80
N THR A 166 10.32 -29.76 33.55
CA THR A 166 10.40 -28.29 33.47
C THR A 166 11.00 -27.80 32.15
N SER A 167 11.93 -28.54 31.55
CA SER A 167 12.48 -28.23 30.22
C SER A 167 11.41 -28.36 29.12
N GLU A 168 10.60 -29.42 29.17
CA GLU A 168 9.49 -29.63 28.24
C GLU A 168 8.42 -28.55 28.40
N ALA A 169 8.04 -28.20 29.63
CA ALA A 169 7.10 -27.12 29.91
C ALA A 169 7.60 -25.76 29.38
N LEU A 170 8.90 -25.47 29.53
CA LEU A 170 9.53 -24.25 28.98
C LEU A 170 9.48 -24.23 27.44
N LYS A 171 9.84 -25.32 26.77
CA LYS A 171 9.79 -25.43 25.29
C LYS A 171 8.37 -25.25 24.77
N ASP A 172 7.38 -25.84 25.44
CA ASP A 172 5.98 -25.68 25.05
C ASP A 172 5.52 -24.23 25.24
N MET A 173 5.87 -23.59 26.36
CA MET A 173 5.60 -22.18 26.61
C MET A 173 6.22 -21.28 25.53
N GLU A 174 7.49 -21.47 25.19
CA GLU A 174 8.17 -20.74 24.11
C GLU A 174 7.47 -20.93 22.76
N SER A 175 7.08 -22.16 22.44
CA SER A 175 6.37 -22.46 21.19
C SER A 175 5.05 -21.71 21.09
N ARG A 176 4.29 -21.64 22.20
CA ARG A 176 3.02 -20.89 22.30
C ARG A 176 3.27 -19.39 22.15
N TYR A 177 4.29 -18.84 22.80
CA TYR A 177 4.67 -17.43 22.67
C TYR A 177 5.10 -17.08 21.24
N SER A 178 5.92 -17.90 20.58
CA SER A 178 6.30 -17.70 19.18
C SER A 178 5.09 -17.73 18.25
N CYS A 179 4.17 -18.69 18.44
CA CYS A 179 2.93 -18.80 17.66
C CYS A 179 2.05 -17.55 17.81
N LEU A 180 1.81 -17.10 19.05
CA LEU A 180 1.03 -15.90 19.33
C LEU A 180 1.68 -14.65 18.74
N THR A 181 3.00 -14.53 18.84
CA THR A 181 3.75 -13.40 18.28
C THR A 181 3.60 -13.34 16.76
N MET A 182 3.76 -14.47 16.07
CA MET A 182 3.55 -14.53 14.62
C MET A 182 2.12 -14.19 14.24
N LYS A 183 1.11 -14.75 14.92
CA LYS A 183 -0.31 -14.41 14.68
C LYS A 183 -0.57 -12.92 14.89
N GLN A 184 -0.03 -12.33 15.94
CA GLN A 184 -0.19 -10.89 16.22
C GLN A 184 0.42 -10.05 15.10
N ILE A 185 1.62 -10.39 14.61
CA ILE A 185 2.27 -9.67 13.51
C ILE A 185 1.44 -9.78 12.22
N LEU A 186 0.98 -10.99 11.89
CA LEU A 186 0.20 -11.22 10.67
C LEU A 186 -1.14 -10.49 10.70
N THR A 187 -1.91 -10.64 11.78
CA THR A 187 -3.21 -9.97 11.94
C THR A 187 -3.05 -8.45 11.99
N ASN A 188 -2.02 -7.93 12.65
CA ASN A 188 -1.74 -6.49 12.64
C ASN A 188 -1.43 -5.99 11.23
N ARG A 189 -0.63 -6.74 10.46
CA ARG A 189 -0.32 -6.41 9.07
C ARG A 189 -1.58 -6.39 8.21
N GLU A 190 -2.43 -7.41 8.31
CA GLU A 190 -3.71 -7.48 7.61
C GLU A 190 -4.62 -6.29 7.97
N LEU A 191 -4.70 -5.92 9.25
CA LEU A 191 -5.45 -4.74 9.70
C LEU A 191 -4.88 -3.43 9.11
N GLN A 192 -3.55 -3.29 9.07
CA GLN A 192 -2.92 -2.12 8.46
C GLN A 192 -3.17 -2.04 6.95
N ASP A 193 -3.11 -3.17 6.26
CA ASP A 193 -3.34 -3.23 4.81
C ASP A 193 -4.81 -2.97 4.48
N ALA A 194 -5.75 -3.56 5.23
CA ALA A 194 -7.18 -3.26 5.10
C ALA A 194 -7.49 -1.78 5.37
N ARG A 195 -6.84 -1.17 6.38
CA ARG A 195 -6.97 0.26 6.66
C ARG A 195 -6.46 1.11 5.51
N LYS A 196 -5.30 0.80 4.94
CA LYS A 196 -4.73 1.54 3.80
C LYS A 196 -5.65 1.46 2.58
N GLU A 197 -6.14 0.26 2.26
CA GLU A 197 -7.04 0.03 1.13
C GLU A 197 -8.34 0.82 1.30
N SER A 198 -8.93 0.79 2.51
CA SER A 198 -10.14 1.56 2.81
C SER A 198 -9.93 3.08 2.65
N ILE A 199 -8.79 3.61 3.12
CA ILE A 199 -8.46 5.03 2.93
C ILE A 199 -8.28 5.35 1.45
N SER A 200 -7.59 4.48 0.69
CA SER A 200 -7.37 4.67 -0.75
C SER A 200 -8.70 4.69 -1.51
N GLY A 201 -9.53 3.66 -1.32
CA GLY A 201 -10.84 3.58 -1.98
C GLY A 201 -11.78 4.73 -1.62
N LEU A 202 -11.74 5.21 -0.38
CA LEU A 202 -12.48 6.41 0.01
C LEU A 202 -11.98 7.66 -0.71
N ASN A 203 -10.66 7.84 -0.86
CA ASN A 203 -10.13 9.00 -1.60
C ASN A 203 -10.52 8.97 -3.08
N ASP A 204 -10.58 7.79 -3.71
CA ASP A 204 -11.00 7.64 -5.11
C ASP A 204 -12.48 8.00 -5.32
N VAL A 205 -13.33 7.62 -4.37
CA VAL A 205 -14.78 7.91 -4.40
C VAL A 205 -15.07 9.36 -4.03
N LEU A 206 -14.32 9.94 -3.10
CA LEU A 206 -14.45 11.32 -2.63
C LEU A 206 -13.81 12.30 -3.62
N THR A 207 -14.38 12.38 -4.82
CA THR A 207 -14.07 13.45 -5.78
C THR A 207 -14.69 14.78 -5.35
N SER A 208 -14.18 15.88 -5.92
CA SER A 208 -14.36 17.31 -5.55
C SER A 208 -15.79 17.86 -5.39
N ARG A 209 -16.83 17.03 -5.55
CA ARG A 209 -18.26 17.40 -5.41
C ARG A 209 -18.94 16.83 -4.16
N THR A 210 -18.25 16.05 -3.32
CA THR A 210 -18.83 15.46 -2.10
C THR A 210 -18.49 16.28 -0.85
N THR A 211 -19.42 16.35 0.11
CA THR A 211 -19.27 17.07 1.40
C THR A 211 -18.50 16.28 2.47
N LEU A 212 -18.13 15.03 2.15
CA LEU A 212 -17.37 14.14 3.04
C LEU A 212 -15.87 14.30 2.79
N VAL A 213 -15.09 14.36 3.87
CA VAL A 213 -13.64 14.57 3.81
C VAL A 213 -12.93 13.55 4.70
N VAL A 214 -11.79 13.03 4.23
CA VAL A 214 -10.92 12.15 5.04
C VAL A 214 -10.06 13.00 5.98
N LYS A 215 -10.21 12.79 7.29
CA LYS A 215 -9.39 13.44 8.33
C LYS A 215 -8.31 12.48 8.82
N ARG A 216 -7.03 12.85 8.64
CA ARG A 216 -5.89 12.06 9.13
C ARG A 216 -5.53 12.48 10.55
N MET A 217 -5.49 11.51 11.47
CA MET A 217 -5.02 11.76 12.84
C MET A 217 -3.53 12.05 12.82
N GLY A 218 -3.12 13.13 13.49
CA GLY A 218 -1.72 13.55 13.54
C GLY A 218 -1.28 14.47 12.38
N GLU A 219 -2.15 14.79 11.44
CA GLU A 219 -1.87 15.76 10.38
C GLU A 219 -2.53 17.11 10.68
N ILE A 220 -1.79 18.20 10.49
CA ILE A 220 -2.30 19.55 10.67
C ILE A 220 -3.01 20.06 9.42
N ASN A 221 -4.08 20.85 9.62
CA ASN A 221 -4.78 21.49 8.50
C ASN A 221 -4.07 22.78 8.09
N GLN A 222 -3.23 22.71 7.05
CA GLN A 222 -2.45 23.85 6.57
C GLN A 222 -3.31 25.08 6.23
N LYS A 223 -4.50 24.90 5.63
CA LYS A 223 -5.41 26.03 5.29
C LYS A 223 -5.81 26.86 6.49
N ALA A 224 -5.98 26.23 7.66
CA ALA A 224 -6.33 26.94 8.88
C ALA A 224 -5.18 27.86 9.34
N PHE A 225 -3.94 27.43 9.17
CA PHE A 225 -2.76 28.24 9.46
C PHE A 225 -2.57 29.37 8.44
N GLU A 226 -2.88 29.13 7.16
CA GLU A 226 -2.83 30.15 6.11
C GLU A 226 -3.81 31.31 6.41
N VAL A 227 -5.05 30.98 6.78
CA VAL A 227 -6.06 31.97 7.19
C VAL A 227 -5.64 32.73 8.44
N ALA A 228 -5.11 32.03 9.46
CA ALA A 228 -4.65 32.68 10.69
C ALA A 228 -3.42 33.58 10.48
N SER A 229 -2.49 33.18 9.60
CA SER A 229 -1.23 33.89 9.36
C SER A 229 -1.44 35.12 8.49
N SER A 230 -2.28 35.02 7.46
CA SER A 230 -2.65 36.16 6.60
C SER A 230 -3.37 37.28 7.37
N GLY A 231 -4.17 36.94 8.38
CA GLY A 231 -4.81 37.92 9.25
C GLY A 231 -3.87 38.55 10.29
N LYS A 232 -2.86 37.81 10.78
CA LYS A 232 -1.94 38.28 11.84
C LYS A 232 -0.70 39.00 11.32
N PHE A 233 -0.22 38.65 10.14
CA PHE A 233 1.02 39.17 9.57
C PHE A 233 0.80 39.80 8.18
N PRO A 234 -0.08 40.81 8.02
CA PRO A 234 -0.42 41.35 6.71
C PRO A 234 0.75 42.07 5.98
N ASN A 235 1.82 42.45 6.70
CA ASN A 235 2.94 43.25 6.19
C ASN A 235 4.28 42.49 6.08
N GLU A 236 4.29 41.20 6.45
CA GLU A 236 5.46 40.32 6.34
C GLU A 236 5.18 39.24 5.28
N ASP A 237 6.18 38.45 4.90
CA ASP A 237 5.99 37.21 4.14
C ASP A 237 5.27 36.15 5.02
N TRP A 238 3.97 36.39 5.25
CA TRP A 238 3.10 35.55 6.07
C TRP A 238 3.06 34.11 5.58
N GLN A 239 3.33 33.88 4.30
CA GLN A 239 3.45 32.56 3.68
C GLN A 239 4.65 31.78 4.26
N GLU A 240 5.80 32.45 4.39
CA GLU A 240 7.01 31.83 4.95
C GLU A 240 6.82 31.56 6.45
N THR A 241 6.28 32.53 7.18
CA THR A 241 5.95 32.40 8.61
C THR A 241 4.93 31.29 8.84
N CYS A 242 3.92 31.17 7.98
CA CYS A 242 2.94 30.09 7.99
C CYS A 242 3.59 28.73 7.75
N ALA A 243 4.45 28.60 6.75
CA ALA A 243 5.14 27.34 6.45
C ALA A 243 6.02 26.88 7.62
N LYS A 244 6.75 27.81 8.25
CA LYS A 244 7.56 27.55 9.45
C LYS A 244 6.70 27.07 10.63
N LEU A 245 5.59 27.76 10.91
CA LEU A 245 4.66 27.39 11.97
C LEU A 245 4.00 26.03 11.71
N CYS A 246 3.54 25.79 10.49
CA CYS A 246 2.99 24.49 10.08
C CYS A 246 4.01 23.37 10.32
N SER A 247 5.25 23.57 9.89
CA SER A 247 6.31 22.55 10.05
C SER A 247 6.58 22.25 11.52
N LEU A 248 6.67 23.29 12.36
CA LEU A 248 6.89 23.14 13.79
C LEU A 248 5.72 22.38 14.47
N TRP A 249 4.49 22.77 14.18
CA TRP A 249 3.31 22.11 14.74
C TRP A 249 3.17 20.67 14.24
N GLN A 250 3.51 20.40 12.99
CA GLN A 250 3.47 19.06 12.44
C GLN A 250 4.50 18.13 13.09
N GLN A 251 5.71 18.62 13.36
CA GLN A 251 6.72 17.87 14.12
C GLN A 251 6.26 17.58 15.55
N ASN A 252 5.72 18.58 16.22
CA ASN A 252 5.20 18.46 17.57
C ASN A 252 4.04 17.45 17.66
N VAL A 253 3.08 17.49 16.73
CA VAL A 253 1.95 16.55 16.68
C VAL A 253 2.40 15.11 16.39
N GLN A 254 3.53 14.93 15.69
CA GLN A 254 4.09 13.61 15.42
C GLN A 254 4.86 13.02 16.62
N ASP A 255 5.26 13.84 17.59
CA ASP A 255 5.93 13.37 18.81
C ASP A 255 4.90 12.84 19.83
N PRO A 256 4.91 11.54 20.16
CA PRO A 256 3.99 10.97 21.15
C PRO A 256 4.17 11.55 22.57
N LYS A 257 5.32 12.15 22.86
CA LYS A 257 5.64 12.76 24.16
C LYS A 257 5.24 14.24 24.22
N TRP A 258 4.76 14.82 23.12
CA TRP A 258 4.35 16.21 23.12
C TRP A 258 2.97 16.39 23.75
N HIS A 259 2.90 17.27 24.74
CA HIS A 259 1.68 17.56 25.49
C HIS A 259 1.35 19.07 25.39
N PRO A 260 0.56 19.49 24.38
CA PRO A 260 0.31 20.90 24.09
C PRO A 260 -0.50 21.62 25.18
N PHE A 261 -1.21 20.89 26.03
CA PHE A 261 -2.01 21.44 27.11
C PHE A 261 -1.32 21.19 28.46
N LYS A 262 -1.16 22.26 29.24
CA LYS A 262 -0.69 22.14 30.63
C LYS A 262 -1.82 21.57 31.49
N MET A 263 -1.55 20.45 32.15
CA MET A 263 -2.43 19.86 33.15
C MET A 263 -2.24 20.61 34.47
N ILE A 264 -3.30 21.23 34.99
CA ILE A 264 -3.29 21.84 36.32
C ILE A 264 -4.11 20.97 37.27
N ASN A 265 -3.56 20.72 38.45
CA ASN A 265 -4.28 20.02 39.52
C ASN A 265 -5.19 21.02 40.24
N ILE A 266 -6.50 20.86 40.06
CA ILE A 266 -7.52 21.62 40.80
C ILE A 266 -8.24 20.62 41.71
N ARG A 267 -7.99 20.72 43.01
CA ARG A 267 -8.62 19.89 44.07
C ARG A 267 -8.47 18.38 43.85
N GLY A 268 -7.29 17.91 43.47
CA GLY A 268 -6.99 16.48 43.28
C GLY A 268 -7.35 15.94 41.89
N ASN A 269 -7.95 16.75 41.01
CA ASN A 269 -8.24 16.39 39.63
C ASN A 269 -7.36 17.18 38.67
N LEU A 270 -6.64 16.46 37.82
CA LEU A 270 -5.88 17.06 36.71
C LEU A 270 -6.86 17.52 35.62
N GLN A 271 -6.93 18.83 35.38
CA GLN A 271 -7.75 19.41 34.32
C GLN A 271 -6.87 20.07 33.25
N CYS A 272 -7.23 19.88 31.98
CA CYS A 272 -6.65 20.61 30.85
C CYS A 272 -7.16 22.05 30.85
N ARG A 273 -6.26 23.04 30.99
CA ARG A 273 -6.61 24.45 30.75
C ARG A 273 -6.65 24.69 29.24
N LYS A 274 -7.82 25.06 28.71
CA LYS A 274 -7.96 25.56 27.33
C LYS A 274 -7.49 27.01 27.22
#